data_AF-A0A5P9J8J0-F1
#
_entry.id   AF-A0A5P9J8J0-F1
#
_cell.length_a   1.000
_cell.length_b   1.000
_cell.length_c   1.000
_cell.angle_alpha   90.00
_cell.angle_beta   90.00
_cell.angle_gamma   90.00
#
_symmetry.space_group_name_H-M   'P 1'
#
loop_
_entity.id
_entity.type
_entity.pdbx_description
1 polymer ?
#
loop_
_entity_poly.entity_id
_entity_poly.type
_entity_poly.pdbx_seq_one_letter_code
_entity_poly.pdbx_strand_id
1 'polypeptide(L)'
;MNVESMPTMQGMLFVYESEQPASFWMRNTLIPLDMLFMDDSGTITHIHENAVPLDETPIPGGDKVRAVLEINGGLSARLGIEEGTVLRHPALPQDEAAWACGN
;
A
#
# COMPACT_ATOMS: atom_id res chain seq x y z
N MET A 1 9.19 9.48 4.39
CA MET A 1 10.52 9.95 3.94
C MET A 1 11.46 10.16 5.12
N ASN A 2 12.78 10.00 4.91
CA ASN A 2 13.86 10.14 5.88
C ASN A 2 13.76 9.24 7.13
N VAL A 3 13.04 8.12 7.01
CA VAL A 3 12.90 7.13 8.08
C VAL A 3 14.04 6.11 7.95
N GLU A 4 14.88 6.00 8.97
CA GLU A 4 16.03 5.08 8.99
C GLU A 4 15.66 3.65 9.39
N SER A 5 14.56 3.46 10.11
CA SER A 5 14.02 2.15 10.48
C SER A 5 12.53 2.22 10.78
N MET A 6 11.81 1.12 10.51
CA MET A 6 10.39 0.96 10.83
C MET A 6 10.18 -0.40 11.51
N PRO A 7 9.50 -0.47 12.66
CA PRO A 7 9.15 -1.74 13.29
C PRO A 7 8.38 -2.66 12.34
N THR A 8 8.58 -3.97 12.46
CA THR A 8 8.03 -4.95 11.49
C THR A 8 6.51 -4.87 11.33
N MET A 9 5.77 -4.62 12.40
CA MET A 9 4.29 -4.54 12.39
C MET A 9 3.78 -3.08 12.35
N GLN A 10 4.54 -2.21 11.69
CA GLN A 10 4.14 -0.84 11.40
C GLN A 10 4.22 -0.60 9.89
N GLY A 11 3.41 0.34 9.43
CA GLY A 11 3.35 0.76 8.05
C GLY A 11 2.73 2.15 7.94
N MET A 12 2.71 2.68 6.73
CA MET A 12 2.09 3.96 6.40
C MET A 12 0.94 3.72 5.42
N LEU A 13 -0.25 4.18 5.78
CA LEU A 13 -1.44 4.07 4.94
C LEU A 13 -1.75 5.43 4.32
N PHE A 14 -1.70 5.49 2.99
CA PHE A 14 -2.16 6.61 2.20
C PHE A 14 -3.57 6.31 1.70
N VAL A 15 -4.52 7.20 1.97
CA VAL A 15 -5.91 7.05 1.54
C VAL A 15 -6.31 8.27 0.74
N TYR A 16 -6.78 8.03 -0.48
CA TYR A 16 -7.28 9.08 -1.36
C TYR A 16 -8.79 9.31 -1.12
N GLU A 17 -9.29 10.47 -1.56
CA GLU A 17 -10.71 10.81 -1.44
C GLU A 17 -11.58 10.00 -2.41
N SER A 18 -11.03 9.65 -3.57
CA SER A 18 -11.64 8.82 -4.62
C SER A 18 -10.55 8.01 -5.34
N GLU A 19 -10.95 6.95 -6.06
CA GLU A 19 -10.05 6.22 -6.96
C GLU A 19 -9.39 7.15 -7.98
N GLN A 20 -8.08 7.01 -8.12
CA GLN A 20 -7.31 7.75 -9.12
C GLN A 20 -6.09 6.95 -9.58
N PRO A 21 -5.49 7.31 -10.72
CA PRO A 21 -4.17 6.80 -11.06
C PRO A 21 -3.15 7.23 -10.01
N ALA A 22 -2.36 6.27 -9.51
CA ALA A 22 -1.33 6.54 -8.53
C ALA A 22 0.02 6.00 -9.01
N SER A 23 1.09 6.76 -8.74
CA SER A 23 2.46 6.34 -8.96
C SER A 23 3.32 6.84 -7.81
N PHE A 24 4.21 5.98 -7.34
CA PHE A 24 5.12 6.28 -6.23
C PHE A 24 6.58 6.29 -6.73
N TRP A 25 7.47 6.72 -5.84
CA TRP A 25 8.92 6.62 -5.98
C TRP A 25 9.53 6.45 -4.59
N MET A 26 10.84 6.21 -4.52
CA MET A 26 11.58 6.05 -3.26
C MET A 26 12.51 7.23 -2.96
N ARG A 27 12.28 8.41 -3.59
CA ARG A 27 13.02 9.64 -3.31
C ARG A 27 13.01 9.95 -1.80
N ASN A 28 14.20 10.04 -1.22
CA ASN A 28 14.42 10.27 0.21
C ASN A 28 13.81 9.18 1.13
N THR A 29 13.63 7.97 0.65
CA THR A 29 13.24 6.80 1.47
C THR A 29 14.44 5.90 1.67
N LEU A 30 14.82 5.64 2.93
CA LEU A 30 16.09 5.00 3.30
C LEU A 30 15.98 3.49 3.56
N ILE A 31 14.75 2.98 3.66
CA ILE A 31 14.46 1.56 3.91
C ILE A 31 13.73 0.95 2.71
N PRO A 32 13.96 -0.33 2.39
CA PRO A 32 13.19 -1.01 1.36
C PRO A 32 11.75 -1.16 1.81
N LEU A 33 10.81 -1.00 0.90
CA LEU A 33 9.37 -1.07 1.18
C LEU A 33 8.66 -1.99 0.20
N ASP A 34 7.60 -2.66 0.67
CA ASP A 34 6.57 -3.19 -0.22
C ASP A 34 5.44 -2.16 -0.31
N MET A 35 4.95 -1.90 -1.52
CA MET A 35 3.83 -1.00 -1.78
C MET A 35 2.62 -1.80 -2.21
N LEU A 36 1.57 -1.80 -1.40
CA LEU A 36 0.34 -2.55 -1.62
C LEU A 36 -0.74 -1.57 -2.07
N PHE A 37 -1.12 -1.63 -3.35
CA PHE A 37 -2.12 -0.75 -3.96
C PHE A 37 -3.50 -1.40 -3.90
N MET A 38 -4.52 -0.63 -3.56
CA MET A 38 -5.88 -1.13 -3.33
C MET A 38 -6.93 -0.26 -4.01
N ASP A 39 -8.04 -0.88 -4.43
CA ASP A 39 -9.23 -0.23 -4.99
C ASP A 39 -10.22 0.25 -3.89
N ASP A 40 -11.36 0.84 -4.28
CA ASP A 40 -12.37 1.35 -3.32
C ASP A 40 -12.93 0.28 -2.37
N SER A 41 -12.88 -1.01 -2.77
CA SER A 41 -13.31 -2.12 -1.91
C SER A 41 -12.28 -2.49 -0.83
N GLY A 42 -11.07 -1.90 -0.88
CA GLY A 42 -9.95 -2.27 -0.04
C GLY A 42 -9.22 -3.53 -0.51
N THR A 43 -9.51 -4.02 -1.71
CA THR A 43 -8.86 -5.21 -2.28
C THR A 43 -7.54 -4.81 -2.89
N ILE A 44 -6.47 -5.55 -2.57
CA ILE A 44 -5.15 -5.33 -3.14
C ILE A 44 -5.19 -5.71 -4.62
N THR A 45 -4.95 -4.74 -5.50
CA THR A 45 -4.95 -4.91 -6.95
C THR A 45 -3.55 -5.02 -7.52
N HIS A 46 -2.54 -4.50 -6.81
CA HIS A 46 -1.14 -4.62 -7.21
C HIS A 46 -0.23 -4.59 -5.99
N ILE A 47 0.86 -5.36 -6.03
CA ILE A 47 1.94 -5.30 -5.06
C ILE A 47 3.26 -5.05 -5.78
N HIS A 48 3.95 -3.98 -5.38
CA HIS A 48 5.35 -3.78 -5.75
C HIS A 48 6.23 -4.15 -4.56
N GLU A 49 6.90 -5.30 -4.64
CA GLU A 49 7.75 -5.81 -3.57
C GLU A 49 9.18 -5.24 -3.66
N ASN A 50 9.80 -5.01 -2.50
CA ASN A 50 11.20 -4.62 -2.37
C ASN A 50 11.59 -3.38 -3.19
N ALA A 51 10.75 -2.33 -3.14
CA ALA A 51 11.07 -1.02 -3.71
C ALA A 51 12.44 -0.55 -3.22
N VAL A 52 13.29 -0.08 -4.14
CA VAL A 52 14.70 0.22 -3.87
C VAL A 52 14.84 1.59 -3.22
N PRO A 53 15.49 1.70 -2.04
CA PRO A 53 15.75 3.00 -1.40
C PRO A 53 16.40 4.01 -2.36
N LEU A 54 15.97 5.27 -2.27
CA LEU A 54 16.48 6.39 -3.07
C LEU A 54 16.23 6.31 -4.59
N ASP A 55 15.58 5.25 -5.10
CA ASP A 55 15.24 5.13 -6.51
C ASP A 55 14.09 6.08 -6.88
N GLU A 56 14.27 6.86 -7.94
CA GLU A 56 13.26 7.81 -8.45
C GLU A 56 12.48 7.25 -9.64
N THR A 57 12.76 6.01 -10.04
CA THR A 57 12.00 5.31 -11.08
C THR A 57 10.53 5.23 -10.66
N PRO A 58 9.58 5.73 -11.46
CA PRO A 58 8.17 5.67 -11.11
C PRO A 58 7.67 4.22 -10.96
N ILE A 59 6.97 3.96 -9.86
CA ILE A 59 6.28 2.70 -9.56
C ILE A 59 4.78 2.93 -9.79
N PRO A 60 4.22 2.53 -10.94
CA PRO A 60 2.80 2.69 -11.21
C PRO A 60 1.99 1.68 -10.38
N GLY A 61 0.99 2.19 -9.66
CA GLY A 61 0.06 1.38 -8.85
C GLY A 61 -1.21 0.95 -9.58
N GLY A 62 -1.46 1.51 -10.77
CA GLY A 62 -2.69 1.31 -11.54
C GLY A 62 -3.53 2.59 -11.65
N ASP A 63 -4.62 2.50 -12.42
CA ASP A 63 -5.48 3.65 -12.77
C ASP A 63 -6.61 3.90 -11.75
N LYS A 64 -6.85 2.95 -10.85
CA LYS A 64 -7.98 2.93 -9.89
C LYS A 64 -7.49 2.61 -8.49
N VAL A 65 -6.65 3.48 -7.95
CA VAL A 65 -6.09 3.32 -6.61
C VAL A 65 -6.86 4.19 -5.63
N ARG A 66 -7.46 3.56 -4.62
CA ARG A 66 -8.06 4.21 -3.46
C ARG A 66 -7.07 4.38 -2.32
N ALA A 67 -6.24 3.37 -2.09
CA ALA A 67 -5.31 3.38 -0.96
C ALA A 67 -4.00 2.68 -1.29
N VAL A 68 -2.94 3.09 -0.61
CA VAL A 68 -1.63 2.46 -0.68
C VAL A 68 -1.11 2.21 0.73
N LEU A 69 -0.75 0.96 1.02
CA LEU A 69 -0.11 0.59 2.28
C LEU A 69 1.38 0.32 2.02
N GLU A 70 2.24 1.11 2.66
CA GLU A 70 3.69 0.88 2.68
C GLU A 70 4.07 0.09 3.94
N ILE A 71 4.75 -1.05 3.75
CA ILE A 71 5.31 -1.88 4.81
C ILE A 71 6.79 -2.19 4.54
N ASN A 72 7.51 -2.75 5.51
CA ASN A 72 8.90 -3.16 5.32
C ASN A 72 9.06 -4.11 4.12
N GLY A 73 10.11 -3.92 3.32
CA GLY A 73 10.38 -4.73 2.13
C GLY A 73 10.46 -6.24 2.42
N GLY A 74 9.78 -7.02 1.57
CA GLY A 74 9.64 -8.47 1.66
C GLY A 74 8.72 -8.95 2.79
N LEU A 75 7.96 -8.06 3.44
CA LEU A 75 7.01 -8.45 4.48
C LEU A 75 5.72 -9.01 3.87
N SER A 76 5.28 -8.54 2.70
CA SER A 76 4.12 -9.09 1.99
C SER A 76 4.29 -10.60 1.77
N ALA A 77 5.40 -11.01 1.16
CA ALA A 77 5.73 -12.42 0.94
C ALA A 77 5.82 -13.23 2.25
N ARG A 78 6.41 -12.66 3.31
CA ARG A 78 6.53 -13.35 4.61
C ARG A 78 5.18 -13.60 5.29
N LEU A 79 4.23 -12.68 5.12
CA LEU A 79 2.88 -12.79 5.67
C LEU A 79 1.91 -13.51 4.73
N GLY A 80 2.31 -13.83 3.50
CA GLY A 80 1.45 -14.42 2.49
C GLY A 80 0.39 -13.46 1.98
N ILE A 81 0.70 -12.17 1.92
CA ILE A 81 -0.19 -11.15 1.35
C ILE A 81 0.01 -11.14 -0.16
N GLU A 82 -1.09 -11.31 -0.88
CA GLU A 82 -1.14 -11.39 -2.34
C GLU A 82 -2.26 -10.51 -2.92
N GLU A 83 -2.23 -10.27 -4.24
CA GLU A 83 -3.33 -9.62 -4.95
C GLU A 83 -4.65 -10.37 -4.68
N GLY A 84 -5.73 -9.62 -4.39
CA GLY A 84 -6.99 -10.15 -3.89
C GLY A 84 -7.12 -10.17 -2.36
N THR A 85 -6.03 -9.99 -1.61
CA THR A 85 -6.09 -9.80 -0.15
C THR A 85 -6.81 -8.49 0.18
N VAL A 86 -7.63 -8.49 1.23
CA VAL A 86 -8.49 -7.35 1.57
C VAL A 86 -7.99 -6.64 2.83
N LEU A 87 -7.76 -5.33 2.71
CA LEU A 87 -7.53 -4.45 3.85
C LEU A 87 -8.87 -4.05 4.48
N ARG A 88 -8.99 -4.29 5.79
CA ARG A 88 -10.09 -3.76 6.61
C ARG A 88 -9.61 -2.57 7.42
N HIS A 89 -10.10 -1.39 7.09
CA HIS A 89 -9.74 -0.16 7.80
C HIS A 89 -10.89 0.87 7.76
N PRO A 90 -11.17 1.62 8.86
CA PRO A 90 -12.29 2.56 8.92
C PRO A 90 -12.14 3.78 7.98
N ALA A 91 -10.94 4.03 7.46
CA ALA A 91 -10.70 5.10 6.49
C ALA A 91 -11.13 4.75 5.05
N LEU A 92 -11.46 3.49 4.77
CA LEU A 92 -12.00 3.08 3.47
C LEU A 92 -13.51 3.33 3.38
N PRO A 93 -14.11 3.43 2.17
CA PRO A 93 -15.55 3.50 1.99
C PRO A 93 -16.23 2.24 2.58
N GLN A 94 -17.02 2.39 3.65
CA GLN A 94 -17.54 1.23 4.39
C GLN A 94 -18.74 0.55 3.72
N ASP A 95 -19.48 1.29 2.91
CA ASP A 95 -20.49 0.79 1.97
C ASP A 95 -19.85 0.07 0.76
N GLU A 96 -18.67 0.54 0.39
CA GLU A 96 -17.69 0.02 -0.59
C GLU A 96 -17.07 -1.35 -0.27
N ALA A 97 -16.65 -1.45 0.99
CA ALA A 97 -15.59 -2.34 1.39
C ALA A 97 -15.97 -3.82 1.30
N ALA A 98 -15.12 -4.60 0.64
CA ALA A 98 -15.23 -6.06 0.58
C ALA A 98 -15.19 -6.68 2.00
N TRP A 99 -14.51 -6.02 2.94
CA TRP A 99 -14.51 -6.38 4.36
C TRP A 99 -14.68 -5.14 5.26
N ALA A 100 -15.92 -4.67 5.40
CA ALA A 100 -16.25 -3.49 6.20
C ALA A 100 -15.89 -3.62 7.70
N CYS A 101 -15.59 -2.50 8.34
CA CYS A 101 -15.34 -2.34 9.77
C CYS A 101 -16.62 -2.47 10.61
N GLY A 102 -17.25 -3.64 10.56
CA GLY A 102 -18.31 -4.03 11.49
C GLY A 102 -19.66 -3.36 11.21
N ASN A 103 -20.70 -4.17 11.35
CA ASN A 103 -21.70 -3.88 12.37
C ASN A 103 -21.35 -4.70 13.61
#